data_AF-A0A954Q6U3-F1
#
_entry.id   AF-A0A954Q6U3-F1
#
_cell.length_a   1.000
_cell.length_b   1.000
_cell.length_c   1.000
_cell.angle_alpha   90.00
_cell.angle_beta   90.00
_cell.angle_gamma   90.00
#
_symmetry.space_group_name_H-M   'P 1'
#
loop_
_entity.id
_entity.type
_entity.pdbx_description
1 polymer ?
#
loop_
_entity_poly.entity_id
_entity_poly.type
_entity_poly.pdbx_seq_one_letter_code
_entity_poly.pdbx_strand_id
1 'polypeptide(L)' 'MDDIFSEPHLERRFTAVRSLQEEGDDREFWRSQTPEQRFLAAEQMRQIAYGYDPTSDRLQRVLRVVELGEI' A
#
# COMPACT_ATOMS: atom_id res chain seq x y z
N MET A 1 4.51 -20.39 -5.26
CA MET A 1 4.98 -19.00 -5.14
C MET A 1 3.71 -18.22 -4.93
N ASP A 2 3.26 -18.23 -3.69
CA ASP A 2 1.87 -17.91 -3.37
C ASP A 2 1.68 -16.40 -3.38
N ASP A 3 0.73 -16.00 -4.22
CA ASP A 3 -0.06 -14.78 -4.22
C ASP A 3 0.46 -13.59 -3.39
N ILE A 4 1.54 -12.97 -3.86
CA ILE A 4 2.10 -11.73 -3.28
C ILE A 4 1.24 -10.51 -3.63
N PHE A 5 0.24 -10.68 -4.50
CA PHE A 5 -0.67 -9.64 -4.98
C PHE A 5 -2.12 -9.88 -4.54
N SER A 6 -2.35 -10.77 -3.58
CA SER A 6 -3.68 -10.99 -3.02
C SER A 6 -4.19 -9.66 -2.49
N GLU A 7 -5.30 -9.17 -3.04
CA GLU A 7 -5.93 -7.95 -2.55
C GLU A 7 -6.14 -8.09 -1.03
N PRO A 8 -5.87 -7.05 -0.22
CA PRO A 8 -6.08 -7.11 1.21
C PRO A 8 -7.58 -7.35 1.49
N HIS A 9 -7.94 -8.60 1.68
CA HIS A 9 -9.29 -9.00 2.05
C HIS A 9 -9.52 -8.65 3.53
N LEU A 10 -10.29 -7.60 3.78
CA LEU A 10 -10.77 -7.29 5.13
C LEU A 10 -11.86 -8.29 5.52
N GLU A 11 -11.54 -9.25 6.38
CA GLU A 11 -12.57 -10.07 7.03
C GLU A 11 -13.38 -9.21 8.01
N ARG A 12 -14.59 -8.82 7.59
CA ARG A 12 -15.53 -8.00 8.38
C ARG A 12 -16.28 -8.84 9.43
N ARG A 13 -15.58 -9.63 10.24
CA ARG A 13 -16.23 -10.57 11.16
C ARG A 13 -16.53 -10.01 12.55
N PHE A 14 -16.05 -8.82 12.88
CA PHE A 14 -16.33 -8.16 14.15
C PHE A 14 -16.32 -6.63 13.99
N THR A 15 -17.40 -5.96 14.39
CA THR A 15 -17.42 -4.50 14.51
C THR A 15 -17.82 -4.18 15.94
N ALA A 16 -16.86 -3.72 16.74
CA ALA A 16 -17.09 -3.23 18.09
C ALA A 16 -16.97 -1.70 18.08
N VAL A 17 -17.98 -1.00 18.59
CA VAL A 17 -17.92 0.45 18.78
C VAL A 17 -17.19 0.70 20.10
N ARG A 18 -16.04 1.38 20.04
CA ARG A 18 -15.24 1.76 21.20
C ARG A 18 -15.15 3.27 21.33
N SER A 19 -14.87 3.74 22.54
CA SER A 19 -14.61 5.15 22.80
C SER A 19 -13.30 5.59 22.15
N LEU A 20 -13.25 6.79 21.57
CA LEU A 20 -12.00 7.36 21.05
C LEU A 20 -11.02 7.76 22.16
N GLN A 21 -11.50 7.86 23.40
CA GLN A 21 -10.70 8.17 24.57
C GLN A 21 -10.09 6.92 25.23
N GLU A 22 -10.50 5.72 24.81
CA GLU A 22 -9.87 4.47 25.25
C GLU A 22 -8.54 4.27 24.52
N GLU A 23 -7.50 3.85 25.26
CA GLU A 23 -6.23 3.50 24.63
C GLU A 23 -6.42 2.26 23.76
N GLY A 24 -6.04 2.36 22.48
CA GLY A 24 -6.13 1.27 21.51
C GLY A 24 -5.08 0.19 21.74
N ASP A 25 -5.37 -1.02 21.27
CA ASP A 25 -4.45 -2.18 21.30
C ASP A 25 -3.48 -2.21 20.11
N ASP A 26 -3.49 -1.20 19.24
CA ASP A 26 -2.64 -1.07 18.06
C ASP A 26 -1.16 -1.34 18.36
N ARG A 27 -0.64 -0.79 19.47
CA ARG A 27 0.77 -0.95 19.85
C ARG A 27 1.11 -2.41 20.17
N GLU A 28 0.22 -3.11 20.86
CA GLU A 28 0.41 -4.52 21.21
C GLU A 28 0.24 -5.40 19.98
N PHE A 29 -0.74 -5.10 19.14
CA PHE A 29 -0.97 -5.76 17.86
C PHE A 29 0.29 -5.68 16.96
N TRP A 30 0.86 -4.49 16.76
CA TRP A 30 2.05 -4.35 15.91
C TRP A 30 3.31 -5.01 16.49
N ARG A 31 3.40 -5.13 17.82
CA ARG A 31 4.48 -5.86 18.49
C ARG A 31 4.38 -7.38 18.29
N SER A 32 3.18 -7.92 18.14
CA SER A 32 2.98 -9.36 17.91
C SER A 32 3.23 -9.79 16.46
N GLN A 33 3.25 -8.85 15.50
CA GLN A 33 3.55 -9.14 14.09
C GLN A 33 5.06 -9.37 13.85
N THR A 34 5.40 -10.13 12.81
CA THR A 34 6.79 -10.29 12.38
C THR A 34 7.32 -9.01 11.72
N PRO A 35 8.65 -8.79 11.67
CA PRO A 35 9.23 -7.66 10.96
C PRO A 35 8.79 -7.56 9.49
N GLU A 36 8.67 -8.69 8.79
CA GLU A 36 8.27 -8.76 7.39
C GLU A 36 6.83 -8.28 7.21
N GLN A 37 5.92 -8.71 8.08
CA GLN A 37 4.51 -8.29 8.06
C GLN A 37 4.38 -6.79 8.32
N ARG A 38 5.13 -6.24 9.28
CA ARG A 38 5.15 -4.79 9.54
C ARG A 38 5.67 -4.00 8.34
N PHE A 39 6.72 -4.51 7.69
CA PHE A 39 7.29 -3.87 6.51
C PHE A 39 6.29 -3.83 5.35
N LEU A 40 5.61 -4.96 5.09
CA LEU A 40 4.57 -5.03 4.06
C LEU A 40 3.40 -4.08 4.35
N ALA A 41 2.94 -4.02 5.61
CA ALA A 41 1.89 -3.09 6.01
C ALA A 41 2.32 -1.61 5.83
N ALA A 42 3.56 -1.28 6.16
CA ALA A 42 4.11 0.06 5.96
C ALA A 42 4.19 0.44 4.47
N GLU A 43 4.62 -0.50 3.62
CA GLU A 43 4.65 -0.30 2.17
C GLU A 43 3.24 -0.14 1.58
N GLN A 44 2.27 -0.91 2.07
CA GLN A 44 0.88 -0.74 1.67
C GLN A 44 0.34 0.65 2.03
N MET A 45 0.60 1.13 3.25
CA MET A 45 0.22 2.48 3.69
C MET A 45 0.91 3.56 2.84
N ARG A 46 2.19 3.37 2.51
CA ARG A 46 2.94 4.27 1.60
C ARG A 46 2.24 4.36 0.25
N GLN A 47 1.91 3.22 -0.37
CA GLN A 47 1.24 3.18 -1.67
C GLN A 47 -0.11 3.91 -1.65
N ILE A 48 -0.92 3.69 -0.61
CA ILE A 48 -2.22 4.38 -0.43
C ILE A 48 -2.00 5.89 -0.30
N ALA A 49 -1.07 6.32 0.56
CA ALA A 49 -0.83 7.73 0.84
C ALA A 49 -0.36 8.53 -0.39
N TYR A 50 0.44 7.91 -1.25
CA TYR A 50 0.99 8.56 -2.45
C TYR A 50 0.17 8.30 -3.72
N GLY A 51 -1.00 7.64 -3.62
CA GLY A 51 -1.84 7.32 -4.77
C GLY A 51 -1.10 6.46 -5.80
N TYR A 52 -0.31 5.50 -5.31
CA TYR A 52 0.44 4.59 -6.16
C TYR A 52 -0.52 3.78 -7.02
N ASP A 53 -0.48 4.03 -8.32
CA ASP A 53 -1.22 3.25 -9.32
C ASP A 53 -0.27 2.24 -9.98
N PRO A 54 -0.42 0.93 -9.71
CA PRO A 54 0.42 -0.11 -10.27
C PRO A 54 0.35 -0.19 -11.80
N THR A 55 -0.65 0.43 -12.43
CA THR A 55 -0.79 0.49 -13.90
C THR A 55 -0.06 1.68 -14.53
N SER A 56 0.18 2.77 -13.80
CA SER A 56 0.89 3.96 -14.30
C SER A 56 2.41 3.90 -14.13
N ASP A 57 2.91 3.16 -13.14
CA ASP A 57 4.31 3.20 -12.72
C ASP A 57 5.26 2.44 -13.68
N ARG A 58 4.70 1.58 -14.55
CA ARG A 58 5.46 0.68 -15.44
C ARG A 58 5.27 0.92 -16.93
N LEU A 59 4.63 2.02 -17.34
CA LEU A 59 4.65 2.39 -18.76
C LEU A 59 6.10 2.71 -19.13
N GLN A 60 6.74 1.78 -19.84
CA GLN A 60 8.07 1.96 -20.40
C GLN A 60 8.04 3.18 -21.32
N ARG A 61 8.62 4.30 -20.86
CA ARG A 61 8.74 5.51 -21.66
C ARG A 61 9.75 5.25 -22.79
N VAL A 62 9.25 4.96 -24.00
CA VAL A 62 10.09 4.94 -25.20
C VAL A 62 10.31 6.39 -25.62
N LEU A 63 11.45 6.95 -25.24
CA LEU A 63 11.85 8.28 -25.69
C LEU A 63 12.21 8.20 -27.19
N ARG A 64 11.53 8.99 -28.02
CA ARG A 64 11.86 9.18 -29.43
C ARG A 64 12.50 10.55 -29.61
N VAL A 65 13.66 10.60 -30.27
CA VAL A 65 14.27 11.86 -30.72
C VAL A 65 13.46 12.36 -31.92
N VAL A 66 12.98 13.61 -31.85
CA VAL A 66 12.34 14.31 -32.97
C VAL A 66 13.26 15.42 -33.44
N GLU A 67 13.34 15.64 -34.74
CA GLU A 67 14.05 16.79 -35.29
C GLU A 67 13.22 18.06 -35.03
N LEU A 68 13.88 19.12 -34.58
CA LEU A 68 13.25 20.43 -34.39
C LEU A 68 12.94 20.99 -35.78
N GLY A 69 11.66 20.97 -36.17
CA GLY A 69 11.23 21.56 -37.44
C GLY A 69 11.46 23.08 -37.44
N GLU A 70 12.06 23.60 -38.50
CA GLU A 70 12.20 25.04 -38.74
C GLU A 70 10.79 25.64 -38.93
N ILE A 71 10.49 26.70 -38.16
CA ILE A 71 9.27 27.53 -38.31
C ILE A 71 9.56 28.65 -39.31
#